data_AF-A0A351UWW1-F1
#
_entry.id   AF-A0A351UWW1-F1
#
_cell.length_a   1.000
_cell.length_b   1.000
_cell.length_c   1.000
_cell.angle_alpha   90.00
_cell.angle_beta   90.00
_cell.angle_gamma   90.00
#
_symmetry.space_group_name_H-M   'P 1'
#
loop_
_entity.id
_entity.type
_entity.pdbx_description
1 polymer ?
#
loop_
_entity_poly.entity_id
_entity_poly.type
_entity_poly.pdbx_seq_one_letter_code
_entity_poly.pdbx_strand_id
1 'polypeptide(L)'
;ACDTATDFALAKAVGWKAKVILSVPCCQHELNAQIENELLAPILSYGLLKERMAALITDGLRAQYLEQEGYDTQILEFIDMEHTPKNILIRAVRTGKPGRKMEEIGRLTEALHVSPTLGKLLEDSGR
;
A
#
# COMPACT_ATOMS: atom_id res chain seq x y z
N ALA A 1 11.97 -12.26 1.78
CA ALA A 1 12.24 -11.40 2.95
C ALA A 1 11.74 -9.97 2.75
N CYS A 2 12.04 -9.27 1.64
CA CYS A 2 11.57 -7.86 1.45
C CYS A 2 10.05 -7.72 1.20
N ASP A 3 9.43 -8.73 0.60
CA ASP A 3 8.08 -8.67 0.03
C ASP A 3 7.04 -7.94 0.90
N THR A 4 6.85 -8.41 2.14
CA THR A 4 5.90 -7.84 3.10
C THR A 4 6.57 -7.10 4.26
N ALA A 5 7.89 -6.90 4.22
CA ALA A 5 8.64 -6.29 5.33
C ALA A 5 8.17 -4.85 5.61
N THR A 6 7.87 -4.09 4.55
CA THR A 6 7.27 -2.74 4.68
C THR A 6 5.93 -2.81 5.39
N ASP A 7 5.09 -3.81 5.12
CA ASP A 7 3.76 -3.94 5.73
C ASP A 7 3.86 -4.19 7.24
N PHE A 8 4.76 -5.08 7.67
CA PHE A 8 5.00 -5.27 9.10
C PHE A 8 5.55 -4.02 9.79
N ALA A 9 6.46 -3.28 9.14
CA ALA A 9 7.00 -2.05 9.69
C ALA A 9 5.91 -0.97 9.84
N LEU A 10 5.05 -0.82 8.82
CA LEU A 10 3.91 0.11 8.86
C LEU A 10 2.92 -0.28 9.95
N ALA A 11 2.52 -1.56 10.04
CA ALA A 11 1.62 -2.04 11.09
C ALA A 11 2.17 -1.79 12.49
N LYS A 12 3.47 -2.04 12.72
CA LYS A 12 4.13 -1.71 13.99
C LYS A 12 4.13 -0.23 14.30
N ALA A 13 4.43 0.63 13.32
CA ALA A 13 4.42 2.07 13.49
C ALA A 13 3.02 2.61 13.84
N VAL A 14 1.98 2.06 13.20
CA VAL A 14 0.58 2.33 13.53
C VAL A 14 0.27 1.91 14.98
N GLY A 15 0.62 0.68 15.37
CA GLY A 15 0.41 0.17 16.73
C GLY A 15 1.12 1.00 17.81
N TRP A 16 2.30 1.53 17.50
CA TRP A 16 3.03 2.48 18.37
C TRP A 16 2.49 3.90 18.35
N LYS A 17 1.46 4.18 17.52
CA LYS A 17 0.87 5.51 17.37
C LYS A 17 1.91 6.57 17.01
N ALA A 18 2.86 6.20 16.14
CA ALA A 18 3.93 7.09 15.69
C ALA A 18 3.36 8.43 15.21
N LYS A 19 4.01 9.55 15.57
CA LYS A 19 3.53 10.88 15.14
C LYS A 19 3.70 11.08 13.63
N VAL A 20 4.78 10.55 13.08
CA VAL A 20 5.16 10.64 11.67
C VAL A 20 5.72 9.30 11.23
N ILE A 21 5.34 8.85 10.04
CA ILE A 21 5.89 7.68 9.35
C ILE A 21 6.43 8.16 8.02
N LEU A 22 7.70 7.84 7.74
CA LEU A 22 8.34 8.04 6.44
C LEU A 22 8.82 6.67 5.98
N SER A 23 8.27 6.19 4.87
CA SER A 23 8.56 4.85 4.37
C SER A 23 8.83 4.90 2.88
N VAL A 24 10.03 4.49 2.48
CA VAL A 24 10.34 4.14 1.09
C VAL A 24 10.02 2.66 0.92
N PRO A 25 8.97 2.30 0.18
CA PRO A 25 8.59 0.90 0.01
C PRO A 25 9.67 0.14 -0.77
N CYS A 26 10.03 -1.06 -0.31
CA CYS A 26 10.99 -1.89 -1.04
C CYS A 26 10.32 -2.72 -2.15
N CYS A 27 11.04 -3.70 -2.70
CA CYS A 27 10.52 -4.65 -3.67
C CYS A 27 9.36 -5.47 -3.06
N GLN A 28 8.21 -5.48 -3.73
CA GLN A 28 7.03 -6.24 -3.35
C GLN A 28 6.45 -6.93 -4.58
N HIS A 29 6.03 -8.18 -4.40
CA HIS A 29 5.46 -9.05 -5.43
C HIS A 29 4.14 -9.69 -4.97
N GLU A 30 3.76 -9.59 -3.68
CA GLU A 30 2.54 -10.21 -3.15
C GLU A 30 1.31 -9.93 -4.02
N LEU A 31 1.09 -8.68 -4.45
CA LEU A 31 -0.07 -8.34 -5.28
C LEU A 31 0.08 -8.79 -6.74
N ASN A 32 1.31 -8.93 -7.25
CA ASN A 32 1.54 -9.34 -8.64
C ASN A 32 1.02 -10.76 -8.91
N ALA A 33 1.06 -11.64 -7.90
CA ALA A 33 0.54 -13.00 -7.99
C ALA A 33 -1.00 -13.07 -7.87
N GLN A 34 -1.65 -12.02 -7.34
CA GLN A 34 -3.08 -12.01 -7.01
C GLN A 34 -3.92 -11.16 -7.97
N ILE A 35 -3.35 -10.07 -8.49
CA ILE A 35 -4.13 -9.06 -9.20
C ILE A 35 -4.78 -9.62 -10.45
N GLU A 36 -6.12 -9.57 -10.47
CA GLU A 36 -6.96 -10.02 -11.55
C GLU A 36 -8.14 -9.06 -11.73
N ASN A 37 -8.38 -8.64 -12.96
CA ASN A 37 -9.48 -7.76 -13.31
C ASN A 37 -9.81 -7.91 -14.79
N GLU A 38 -11.07 -8.23 -15.11
CA GLU A 38 -11.51 -8.51 -16.49
C GLU A 38 -11.30 -7.31 -17.42
N LEU A 39 -11.57 -6.10 -16.92
CA LEU A 39 -11.42 -4.86 -17.70
C LEU A 39 -9.95 -4.55 -17.99
N LEU A 40 -9.06 -4.79 -17.01
CA LEU A 40 -7.62 -4.53 -17.14
C LEU A 40 -6.84 -5.70 -17.73
N ALA A 41 -7.48 -6.86 -17.97
CA ALA A 41 -6.83 -8.08 -18.47
C ALA A 41 -5.93 -7.85 -19.70
N PRO A 42 -6.31 -7.04 -20.72
CA PRO A 42 -5.43 -6.76 -21.85
C PRO A 42 -4.10 -6.12 -21.45
N ILE A 43 -4.09 -5.26 -20.44
CA ILE A 43 -2.88 -4.57 -19.93
C ILE A 43 -2.10 -5.49 -18.99
N LEU A 44 -2.80 -6.17 -18.07
CA LEU A 44 -2.20 -7.09 -17.09
C LEU A 44 -1.59 -8.35 -17.75
N SER A 45 -1.92 -8.63 -19.01
CA SER A 45 -1.28 -9.70 -19.80
C SER A 45 0.21 -9.44 -20.07
N TYR A 46 0.65 -8.18 -20.08
CA TYR A 46 2.06 -7.82 -20.22
C TYR A 46 2.76 -7.89 -18.86
N GLY A 47 3.59 -8.92 -18.66
CA GLY A 47 4.21 -9.20 -17.35
C GLY A 47 4.91 -7.99 -16.70
N LEU A 48 5.65 -7.20 -17.47
CA LEU A 48 6.31 -5.97 -16.98
C LEU A 48 5.30 -4.92 -16.48
N LEU A 49 4.17 -4.75 -17.19
CA LEU A 49 3.13 -3.79 -16.78
C LEU A 49 2.38 -4.32 -15.55
N LYS A 50 2.08 -5.62 -15.52
CA LYS A 50 1.45 -6.27 -14.37
C LYS A 50 2.26 -6.05 -13.09
N GLU A 51 3.57 -6.30 -13.15
CA GLU A 51 4.48 -6.13 -12.01
C GLU A 51 4.51 -4.68 -11.52
N ARG A 52 4.66 -3.72 -12.43
CA ARG A 52 4.71 -2.29 -12.08
C ARG A 52 3.37 -1.79 -11.51
N MET A 53 2.26 -2.18 -12.13
CA MET A 53 0.93 -1.82 -11.64
C MET A 53 0.66 -2.42 -10.27
N ALA A 54 0.97 -3.71 -10.06
CA ALA A 54 0.80 -4.37 -8.77
C ALA A 54 1.61 -3.67 -7.67
N ALA A 55 2.85 -3.26 -7.97
CA ALA A 55 3.67 -2.52 -7.03
C ALA A 55 3.06 -1.15 -6.67
N LEU A 56 2.59 -0.39 -7.66
CA LEU A 56 1.94 0.91 -7.44
C LEU A 56 0.63 0.78 -6.67
N ILE A 57 -0.18 -0.22 -6.99
CA ILE A 57 -1.43 -0.52 -6.29
C ILE A 57 -1.15 -0.90 -4.83
N THR A 58 -0.10 -1.69 -4.59
CA THR A 58 0.32 -2.01 -3.22
C THR A 58 0.65 -0.74 -2.43
N ASP A 59 1.43 0.17 -3.01
CA ASP A 59 1.84 1.40 -2.33
C ASP A 59 0.66 2.37 -2.13
N GLY A 60 -0.30 2.39 -3.08
CA GLY A 60 -1.58 3.08 -2.93
C GLY A 60 -2.44 2.52 -1.80
N LEU A 61 -2.59 1.19 -1.72
CA LEU A 61 -3.32 0.52 -0.64
C LEU A 61 -2.67 0.77 0.72
N ARG A 62 -1.32 0.74 0.79
CA ARG A 62 -0.59 1.10 2.02
C ARG A 62 -0.93 2.51 2.51
N ALA A 63 -0.99 3.48 1.61
CA ALA A 63 -1.43 4.83 1.95
C ALA A 63 -2.89 4.87 2.44
N GLN A 64 -3.81 4.18 1.74
CA GLN A 64 -5.22 4.11 2.15
C GLN A 64 -5.41 3.46 3.53
N TYR A 65 -4.68 2.39 3.84
CA TYR A 65 -4.72 1.79 5.18
C TYR A 65 -4.21 2.74 6.25
N LEU A 66 -3.16 3.53 5.98
CA LEU A 66 -2.70 4.55 6.92
C LEU A 66 -3.74 5.67 7.13
N GLU A 67 -4.47 6.08 6.08
CA GLU A 67 -5.61 7.01 6.21
C GLU A 67 -6.72 6.46 7.10
N GLN A 68 -7.03 5.18 6.95
CA GLN A 68 -8.01 4.48 7.78
C GLN A 68 -7.57 4.45 9.26
N GLU A 69 -6.27 4.39 9.52
CA GLU A 69 -5.69 4.43 10.87
C GLU A 69 -5.50 5.86 11.43
N GLY A 70 -6.04 6.87 10.76
CA GLY A 70 -6.07 8.26 11.24
C GLY A 70 -4.81 9.07 10.91
N TYR A 71 -4.06 8.66 9.89
CA TYR A 71 -2.95 9.45 9.35
C TYR A 71 -3.41 10.28 8.13
N ASP A 72 -2.80 11.44 7.96
CA ASP A 72 -2.82 12.20 6.71
C ASP A 72 -1.61 11.77 5.88
N THR A 73 -1.87 11.15 4.73
CA THR A 73 -0.89 10.42 3.92
C THR A 73 -0.66 11.07 2.58
N GLN A 74 0.60 11.03 2.15
CA GLN A 74 1.05 11.57 0.88
C GLN A 74 2.00 10.57 0.24
N ILE A 75 1.80 10.36 -1.06
CA ILE A 75 2.73 9.63 -1.94
C ILE A 75 3.52 10.69 -2.68
N LEU A 76 4.81 10.76 -2.39
CA LEU A 76 5.73 11.75 -2.96
C LEU A 76 6.76 11.05 -3.84
N GLU A 77 7.25 11.77 -4.84
CA GLU A 77 8.42 11.35 -5.60
C GLU A 77 9.70 11.61 -4.78
N PHE A 78 10.59 10.62 -4.65
CA PHE A 78 11.71 10.67 -3.71
C PHE A 78 13.01 11.28 -4.28
N ILE A 79 13.32 11.06 -5.56
CA ILE A 79 14.46 11.58 -6.33
C ILE A 79 14.03 11.81 -7.79
N ASP A 80 14.91 12.19 -8.74
CA ASP A 80 14.55 12.23 -10.17
C ASP A 80 14.54 10.80 -10.76
N MET A 81 13.69 10.54 -11.76
CA MET A 81 13.51 9.20 -12.38
C MET A 81 14.80 8.59 -12.97
N GLU A 82 15.86 9.39 -13.15
CA GLU A 82 17.13 9.01 -13.75
C GLU A 82 17.89 7.90 -12.99
N HIS A 83 17.48 7.55 -11.76
CA HIS A 83 18.20 6.61 -10.91
C HIS A 83 17.44 5.34 -10.50
N THR A 84 16.10 5.31 -10.54
CA THR A 84 15.31 4.08 -10.22
C THR A 84 13.85 4.15 -10.68
N PRO A 85 13.28 3.03 -11.19
CA PRO A 85 11.86 2.95 -11.55
C PRO A 85 10.90 2.92 -10.34
N LYS A 86 11.42 2.70 -9.12
CA LYS A 86 10.67 2.82 -7.86
C LYS A 86 11.19 4.03 -7.10
N ASN A 87 10.36 5.06 -7.06
CA ASN A 87 10.74 6.39 -6.62
C ASN A 87 9.64 7.03 -5.74
N ILE A 88 9.11 6.24 -4.80
CA ILE A 88 7.99 6.67 -3.96
C ILE A 88 8.43 6.76 -2.50
N LEU A 89 8.08 7.87 -1.86
CA LEU A 89 8.09 8.05 -0.42
C LEU A 89 6.64 8.16 0.09
N ILE A 90 6.26 7.25 0.98
CA ILE A 90 5.02 7.35 1.75
C ILE A 90 5.31 8.21 2.98
N ARG A 91 4.68 9.38 3.06
CA ARG A 91 4.69 10.25 4.24
C ARG A 91 3.33 10.20 4.90
N ALA A 92 3.27 9.80 6.17
CA ALA A 92 2.04 9.75 6.94
C ALA A 92 2.19 10.53 8.25
N VAL A 93 1.31 11.49 8.51
CA VAL A 93 1.31 12.30 9.74
C VAL A 93 0.06 12.02 10.54
N ARG A 94 0.23 11.63 11.80
CA ARG A 94 -0.90 11.27 12.65
C ARG A 94 -1.74 12.50 12.96
N THR A 95 -3.03 12.45 12.62
CA THR A 95 -3.93 13.61 12.75
C THR A 95 -4.68 13.64 14.08
N GLY A 96 -4.78 12.50 14.77
CA GLY A 96 -5.60 12.34 15.97
C GLY A 96 -7.11 12.34 15.70
N LYS A 97 -7.53 12.35 14.43
CA LYS A 97 -8.93 12.24 14.01
C LYS A 97 -9.25 10.77 13.69
N PRO A 98 -10.52 10.35 13.77
CA PRO A 98 -10.93 9.04 13.25
C PRO A 98 -10.58 8.97 11.75
N GLY A 99 -10.04 7.83 11.32
CA GLY A 99 -9.64 7.65 9.93
C GLY A 99 -10.82 7.52 8.96
N ARG A 100 -10.49 7.47 7.66
CA ARG A 100 -11.50 7.39 6.59
C ARG A 100 -12.21 6.03 6.54
N LYS A 101 -13.37 5.99 5.86
CA LYS A 101 -14.24 4.80 5.79
C LYS A 101 -13.57 3.65 5.01
N MET A 102 -13.64 2.45 5.59
CA MET A 102 -13.09 1.18 5.08
C MET A 102 -13.77 0.66 3.79
N GLU A 103 -14.95 1.18 3.45
CA GLU A 103 -15.79 0.70 2.34
C GLU A 103 -15.16 0.90 0.95
N GLU A 104 -14.35 1.95 0.76
CA GLU A 104 -13.67 2.20 -0.51
C GLU A 104 -12.50 1.22 -0.72
N ILE A 105 -11.77 0.91 0.35
CA ILE A 105 -10.66 -0.05 0.32
C ILE A 105 -11.20 -1.44 0.02
N GLY A 106 -12.26 -1.87 0.71
CA GLY A 106 -12.90 -3.17 0.48
C GLY A 106 -13.36 -3.37 -0.95
N ARG A 107 -14.05 -2.38 -1.53
CA ARG A 107 -14.49 -2.41 -2.93
C ARG A 107 -13.32 -2.51 -3.91
N LEU A 108 -12.22 -1.79 -3.65
CA LEU A 108 -11.03 -1.85 -4.48
C LEU A 108 -10.35 -3.22 -4.40
N THR A 109 -10.18 -3.77 -3.20
CA THR A 109 -9.55 -5.08 -3.00
C THR A 109 -10.37 -6.21 -3.61
N GLU A 110 -11.70 -6.15 -3.53
CA GLU A 110 -12.61 -7.09 -4.21
C GLU A 110 -12.49 -6.97 -5.73
N ALA A 111 -12.59 -5.76 -6.28
CA ALA A 111 -12.55 -5.54 -7.73
C ALA A 111 -11.21 -5.96 -8.39
N LEU A 112 -10.12 -5.96 -7.62
CA LEU A 112 -8.79 -6.37 -8.08
C LEU A 112 -8.43 -7.80 -7.64
N HIS A 113 -9.29 -8.47 -6.88
CA HIS A 113 -9.06 -9.80 -6.29
C HIS A 113 -7.76 -9.91 -5.48
N VAL A 114 -7.45 -8.88 -4.68
CA VAL A 114 -6.21 -8.81 -3.88
C VAL A 114 -6.49 -8.84 -2.38
N SER A 115 -5.57 -9.44 -1.62
CA SER A 115 -5.65 -9.53 -0.16
C SER A 115 -4.32 -9.10 0.48
N PRO A 116 -4.08 -7.78 0.61
CA PRO A 116 -2.79 -7.22 1.06
C PRO A 116 -2.46 -7.60 2.50
N THR A 117 -1.19 -7.89 2.78
CA THR A 117 -0.72 -8.24 4.14
C THR A 117 -0.98 -7.13 5.16
N LEU A 118 -0.77 -5.85 4.81
CA LEU A 118 -0.99 -4.74 5.75
C LEU A 118 -2.43 -4.68 6.27
N GLY A 119 -3.42 -4.88 5.40
CA GLY A 119 -4.83 -4.88 5.80
C GLY A 119 -5.12 -5.91 6.89
N LYS A 120 -4.65 -7.15 6.69
CA LYS A 120 -4.78 -8.25 7.67
C LYS A 120 -4.14 -7.91 9.01
N LEU A 121 -2.91 -7.37 8.98
CA LEU A 121 -2.17 -7.01 10.19
C LEU A 121 -2.86 -5.92 11.01
N LEU A 122 -3.53 -4.97 10.36
CA LEU A 122 -4.23 -3.88 11.02
C LEU A 122 -5.60 -4.32 11.56
N GLU A 123 -6.32 -5.20 10.85
CA GLU A 123 -7.55 -5.83 11.36
C GLU A 123 -7.29 -6.65 12.63
N ASP A 124 -6.19 -7.41 12.66
CA ASP A 124 -5.81 -8.23 13.83
C ASP A 124 -5.33 -7.37 15.02
N SER A 125 -4.76 -6.19 14.77
CA SER A 125 -4.28 -5.27 15.81
C SER A 125 -5.40 -4.46 16.47
N GLY A 126 -6.59 -4.44 15.88
CA GLY A 126 -7.79 -3.77 16.40
C GLY A 126 -8.64 -4.63 17.34
N ARG A 127 -8.26 -5.89 17.60
CA ARG A 127 -8.91 -6.82 18.55
C ARG A 127 -8.22 -6.86 19.91
#